data_AF-A0A3Q1MMP9-F1
#
_entry.id   AF-A0A3Q1MMP9-F1
#
_cell.length_a   1.000
_cell.length_b   1.000
_cell.length_c   1.000
_cell.angle_alpha   90.00
_cell.angle_beta   90.00
_cell.angle_gamma   90.00
#
_symmetry.space_group_name_H-M   'P 1'
#
loop_
_entity.id
_entity.type
_entity.pdbx_description
1 polymer ?
#
loop_
_entity_poly.entity_id
_entity_poly.type
_entity_poly.pdbx_seq_one_letter_code
_entity_poly.pdbx_strand_id
1 'polypeptide(L)'
;MAAARPALGRVLPGSSMLFLCDMQEKFRHVVYFRQIVSVAARMLKQTALDLLDRGLQVHVVVDACTSRSQVDRLVALSRLRQSGAFLSTSEGLIFQLVGDATHPQFKEIQKLVKEPSPDSGLLGLFQDQNPLFR
;
A
#
# COMPACT_ATOMS: atom_id res chain seq x y z
N MET A 1 32.07 -0.02 -2.72
CA MET A 1 30.62 -0.20 -2.92
C MET A 1 29.90 0.74 -1.97
N ALA A 2 29.25 1.79 -2.46
CA ALA A 2 28.43 2.64 -1.61
C ALA A 2 27.27 1.78 -1.09
N ALA A 3 27.16 1.62 0.23
CA ALA A 3 26.03 0.93 0.85
C ALA A 3 24.75 1.60 0.34
N ALA A 4 23.89 0.84 -0.35
CA ALA A 4 22.61 1.34 -0.79
C ALA A 4 21.87 1.85 0.44
N ARG A 5 21.58 3.16 0.50
CA ARG A 5 20.80 3.73 1.61
C ARG A 5 19.50 2.95 1.69
N PRO A 6 19.09 2.46 2.88
CA PRO A 6 17.81 1.77 3.01
C PRO A 6 16.72 2.70 2.47
N ALA A 7 15.98 2.20 1.47
CA ALA A 7 14.89 2.97 0.86
C ALA A 7 13.89 3.28 1.98
N LEU A 8 13.59 4.56 2.19
CA LEU A 8 12.67 5.00 3.24
C LEU A 8 11.19 4.69 2.93
N GLY A 9 10.91 3.92 1.87
CA GLY A 9 9.56 3.62 1.41
C GLY A 9 8.79 4.88 1.01
N ARG A 10 9.44 5.81 0.31
CA ARG A 10 8.72 6.97 -0.23
C ARG A 10 7.98 6.56 -1.49
N VAL A 11 6.67 6.74 -1.49
CA VAL A 11 5.84 6.50 -2.68
C VAL A 11 6.10 7.62 -3.68
N LEU A 12 6.69 7.26 -4.82
CA LEU A 12 6.99 8.16 -5.92
C LEU A 12 6.32 7.62 -7.18
N PRO A 13 5.50 8.42 -7.90
CA PRO A 13 4.75 7.96 -9.07
C PRO A 13 5.58 7.28 -10.17
N GLY A 14 6.88 7.61 -10.29
CA GLY A 14 7.79 7.05 -11.30
C GLY A 14 8.60 5.82 -10.87
N SER A 15 8.62 5.46 -9.58
CA SER A 15 9.47 4.37 -9.07
C SER A 15 8.79 3.43 -8.06
N SER A 16 7.57 3.75 -7.65
CA SER A 16 6.78 2.98 -6.71
C SER A 16 5.61 2.29 -7.41
N MET A 17 5.45 1.01 -7.11
CA MET A 17 4.37 0.16 -7.62
C MET A 17 3.43 -0.19 -6.47
N LEU A 18 2.12 -0.06 -6.71
CA LEU A 18 1.08 -0.35 -5.72
C LEU A 18 0.52 -1.75 -5.94
N PHE A 19 0.55 -2.60 -4.90
CA PHE A 19 -0.07 -3.91 -4.91
C PHE A 19 -1.43 -3.83 -4.23
N LEU A 20 -2.47 -4.04 -5.03
CA LEU A 20 -3.88 -3.99 -4.67
C LEU A 20 -4.51 -5.32 -5.10
N CYS A 21 -4.85 -6.19 -4.14
CA CYS A 21 -5.44 -7.50 -4.45
C CYS A 21 -6.95 -7.44 -4.62
N ASP A 22 -7.61 -6.41 -4.09
CA ASP A 22 -9.04 -6.18 -4.28
C ASP A 22 -9.27 -4.77 -4.85
N MET A 23 -9.86 -4.72 -6.04
CA MET A 23 -10.13 -3.47 -6.78
C MET A 23 -11.64 -3.23 -6.90
N GLN A 24 -12.42 -3.63 -5.91
CA GLN A 24 -13.87 -3.42 -5.91
C GLN A 24 -14.32 -2.15 -5.17
N GLU A 25 -15.25 -1.46 -5.85
CA GLU A 25 -16.14 -0.34 -5.47
C GLU A 25 -15.55 0.94 -4.84
N LYS A 26 -14.60 0.86 -3.91
CA LYS A 26 -14.08 2.05 -3.19
C LYS A 26 -13.28 3.03 -4.04
N PHE A 27 -12.48 2.54 -4.98
CA PHE A 27 -11.58 3.39 -5.77
C PHE A 27 -12.24 4.07 -6.97
N ARG A 28 -13.51 3.74 -7.28
CA ARG A 28 -14.23 4.21 -8.48
C ARG A 28 -14.32 5.74 -8.57
N HIS A 29 -14.20 6.43 -7.44
CA HIS A 29 -14.35 7.88 -7.31
C HIS A 29 -13.03 8.65 -7.12
N VAL A 30 -11.87 7.97 -7.14
CA VAL A 30 -10.56 8.62 -6.91
C VAL A 30 -10.07 9.29 -8.20
N VAL A 31 -9.59 10.54 -8.10
CA VAL A 31 -9.14 11.37 -9.24
C VAL A 31 -8.01 10.73 -10.06
N TYR A 32 -7.23 9.84 -9.45
CA TYR A 32 -6.18 9.06 -10.09
C TYR A 32 -6.59 7.62 -10.43
N PHE A 33 -7.90 7.31 -10.49
CA PHE A 33 -8.39 5.95 -10.74
C PHE A 33 -7.76 5.33 -11.99
N ARG A 34 -7.56 6.11 -13.07
CA ARG A 34 -6.87 5.60 -14.26
C ARG A 34 -5.39 5.27 -14.02
N GLN A 35 -4.65 6.07 -13.26
CA GLN A 35 -3.26 5.76 -12.91
C GLN A 35 -3.18 4.58 -11.93
N ILE A 36 -4.05 4.54 -10.91
CA ILE A 36 -4.13 3.46 -9.92
C ILE A 36 -4.47 2.14 -10.61
N VAL A 37 -5.48 2.11 -11.50
CA VAL A 37 -5.85 0.95 -12.30
C VAL A 37 -4.74 0.57 -13.28
N SER A 38 -4.07 1.53 -13.92
CA SER A 38 -2.93 1.24 -14.82
C SER A 38 -1.76 0.58 -14.08
N VAL A 39 -1.40 1.11 -12.90
CA VAL A 39 -0.32 0.57 -12.05
C VAL A 39 -0.71 -0.79 -11.48
N ALA A 40 -1.96 -0.95 -11.03
CA ALA A 40 -2.47 -2.22 -10.50
C ALA A 40 -2.72 -3.29 -11.60
N ALA A 41 -3.08 -2.90 -12.82
CA ALA A 41 -3.26 -3.82 -13.95
C ALA A 41 -1.93 -4.45 -14.41
N ARG A 42 -0.78 -3.80 -14.14
CA ARG A 42 0.55 -4.39 -14.34
C ARG A 42 0.80 -5.56 -13.38
N MET A 43 0.15 -5.59 -12.22
CA MET A 43 0.24 -6.65 -11.22
C MET A 43 -0.63 -7.87 -11.54
N LEU A 44 -1.69 -7.72 -12.34
CA LEU A 44 -2.44 -8.87 -12.88
C LEU A 44 -1.59 -9.70 -13.86
N LYS A 45 -0.51 -9.11 -14.39
CA LYS A 45 0.41 -9.76 -15.33
C LYS A 45 1.74 -10.19 -14.69
N GLN A 46 2.12 -9.64 -13.53
CA GLN A 46 3.40 -9.87 -12.82
C GLN A 46 3.19 -9.83 -11.30
N THR A 47 3.76 -10.77 -10.56
CA THR A 47 3.61 -10.82 -9.09
C THR A 47 4.40 -9.71 -8.41
N ALA A 48 4.04 -9.36 -7.17
CA ALA A 48 4.79 -8.40 -6.37
C ALA A 48 6.28 -8.77 -6.21
N LEU A 49 6.60 -10.08 -6.17
CA LEU A 49 7.96 -10.59 -6.14
C LEU A 49 8.71 -10.29 -7.45
N ASP A 50 8.07 -10.46 -8.61
CA ASP A 50 8.69 -10.13 -9.90
C ASP A 50 9.05 -8.64 -10.03
N LEU A 51 8.27 -7.76 -9.40
CA LEU A 51 8.55 -6.32 -9.39
C LEU A 51 9.67 -5.96 -8.42
N LEU A 52 9.74 -6.64 -7.28
CA LEU A 52 10.87 -6.52 -6.36
C LEU A 52 12.17 -7.00 -7.02
N ASP A 53 12.14 -8.12 -7.75
CA ASP A 53 13.29 -8.65 -8.50
C ASP A 53 13.78 -7.69 -9.60
N ARG A 54 12.88 -6.84 -10.13
CA ARG A 54 13.22 -5.76 -11.07
C ARG A 54 13.78 -4.50 -10.40
N GLY A 55 13.96 -4.52 -9.08
CA GLY A 55 14.46 -3.39 -8.30
C GLY A 55 13.45 -2.26 -8.12
N LEU A 56 12.15 -2.51 -8.33
CA LEU A 56 11.10 -1.52 -8.10
C LEU A 56 10.67 -1.52 -6.63
N GLN A 57 10.30 -0.34 -6.11
CA GLN A 57 9.72 -0.24 -4.78
C GLN A 57 8.27 -0.70 -4.83
N VAL A 58 7.93 -1.76 -4.10
CA VAL A 58 6.56 -2.27 -4.02
C VAL A 58 5.91 -1.84 -2.71
N HIS A 59 4.76 -1.19 -2.81
CA HIS A 59 3.90 -0.81 -1.69
C HIS A 59 2.62 -1.63 -1.74
N VAL A 60 2.36 -2.43 -0.71
CA VAL A 60 1.16 -3.26 -0.57
C VAL A 60 0.15 -2.50 0.27
N VAL A 61 -1.05 -2.27 -0.28
CA VAL A 61 -2.13 -1.57 0.42
C VAL A 61 -2.98 -2.60 1.18
N VAL A 62 -2.65 -2.82 2.45
CA VAL A 62 -3.08 -4.02 3.19
C VAL A 62 -4.59 -4.05 3.51
N ASP A 63 -5.20 -2.89 3.69
CA ASP A 63 -6.64 -2.69 3.88
C ASP A 63 -7.43 -2.78 2.57
N ALA A 64 -6.73 -2.91 1.43
CA ALA A 64 -7.29 -3.22 0.11
C ALA A 64 -6.82 -4.61 -0.40
N CYS A 65 -6.28 -5.45 0.48
CA CYS A 65 -5.89 -6.82 0.15
C CYS A 65 -6.64 -7.80 1.04
N THR A 66 -7.27 -8.83 0.45
CA THR A 66 -8.02 -9.87 1.18
C THR A 66 -7.63 -11.27 0.72
N SER A 67 -8.01 -12.27 1.50
CA SER A 67 -7.92 -13.69 1.15
C SER A 67 -9.11 -14.43 1.76
N ARG A 68 -9.42 -15.63 1.24
CA ARG A 68 -10.45 -16.52 1.80
C ARG A 68 -10.11 -16.96 3.23
N SER A 69 -8.82 -17.04 3.56
CA SER A 69 -8.30 -17.42 4.88
C SER A 69 -7.48 -16.27 5.45
N GLN A 70 -7.77 -15.88 6.70
CA GLN A 70 -6.99 -14.87 7.41
C GLN A 70 -5.55 -15.33 7.66
N VAL A 71 -5.33 -16.63 7.89
CA VAL A 71 -3.98 -17.20 8.01
C VAL A 71 -3.18 -16.99 6.73
N ASP A 72 -3.77 -17.33 5.58
CA ASP A 72 -3.10 -17.17 4.28
C ASP A 72 -2.80 -15.70 3.98
N ARG A 73 -3.72 -14.80 4.33
CA ARG A 73 -3.53 -13.35 4.20
C ARG A 73 -2.36 -12.86 5.03
N LEU A 74 -2.32 -13.20 6.31
CA LEU A 74 -1.27 -12.75 7.23
C LEU A 74 0.10 -13.31 6.84
N VAL A 75 0.17 -14.60 6.45
CA VAL A 75 1.40 -15.24 5.96
C VAL A 75 1.88 -14.57 4.67
N ALA A 76 0.97 -14.29 3.72
CA ALA A 76 1.32 -13.62 2.48
C ALA A 76 1.85 -12.19 2.72
N LEU A 77 1.18 -11.40 3.57
CA LEU A 77 1.63 -10.04 3.91
C LEU A 77 2.98 -10.04 4.63
N SER A 78 3.18 -10.97 5.58
CA SER A 78 4.46 -11.15 6.27
C SER A 78 5.59 -11.50 5.29
N ARG A 79 5.33 -12.42 4.35
CA ARG A 79 6.28 -12.80 3.30
C ARG A 79 6.63 -11.63 2.39
N LEU A 80 5.64 -10.85 1.95
CA LEU A 80 5.87 -9.66 1.13
C LEU A 80 6.74 -8.64 1.87
N ARG A 81 6.47 -8.41 3.16
CA ARG A 81 7.31 -7.55 4.00
C ARG A 81 8.74 -8.04 4.09
N GLN A 82 8.94 -9.34 4.37
CA GLN A 82 10.27 -9.96 4.43
C GLN A 82 11.02 -9.89 3.09
N SER A 83 10.28 -9.91 1.99
CA SER A 83 10.83 -9.79 0.63
C SER A 83 11.21 -8.34 0.27
N GLY A 84 10.94 -7.36 1.14
CA GLY A 84 11.27 -5.95 0.94
C GLY A 84 10.13 -5.07 0.44
N ALA A 85 8.89 -5.58 0.42
CA ALA A 85 7.73 -4.74 0.14
C ALA A 85 7.35 -3.88 1.35
N PHE A 86 6.92 -2.65 1.11
CA PHE A 86 6.37 -1.76 2.13
C PHE A 86 4.89 -2.07 2.32
N LEU A 87 4.48 -2.41 3.54
CA LEU A 87 3.06 -2.50 3.88
C LEU A 87 2.55 -1.10 4.22
N SER A 88 1.50 -0.65 3.54
CA SER A 88 0.85 0.65 3.74
C SER A 88 -0.67 0.49 3.79
N THR A 89 -1.38 1.54 4.18
CA THR A 89 -2.84 1.61 4.15
C THR A 89 -3.30 2.55 3.04
N SER A 90 -4.57 2.43 2.63
CA SER A 90 -5.16 3.29 1.61
C SER A 90 -5.02 4.77 1.98
N GLU A 91 -5.36 5.13 3.21
CA GLU A 91 -5.24 6.50 3.74
C GLU A 91 -3.79 7.00 3.78
N GLY A 92 -2.87 6.19 4.34
CA GLY A 92 -1.45 6.56 4.42
C GLY A 92 -0.84 6.78 3.04
N LEU A 93 -1.20 5.93 2.07
CA LEU A 93 -0.76 6.07 0.69
C LEU A 93 -1.32 7.33 0.02
N ILE A 94 -2.61 7.61 0.22
CA ILE A 94 -3.27 8.81 -0.34
C ILE A 94 -2.56 10.07 0.15
N PHE A 95 -2.34 10.21 1.46
CA PHE A 95 -1.65 11.38 2.00
C PHE A 95 -0.19 11.46 1.58
N GLN A 96 0.50 10.33 1.47
CA GLN A 96 1.88 10.29 0.99
C GLN A 96 2.01 10.74 -0.47
N LEU A 97 1.00 10.45 -1.31
CA LEU A 97 0.94 10.91 -2.71
C LEU A 97 0.62 12.41 -2.82
N VAL A 98 -0.20 12.95 -1.92
CA VAL A 98 -0.53 14.38 -1.87
C VAL A 98 0.64 15.21 -1.34
N GLY A 99 1.47 14.63 -0.48
CA GLY A 99 2.60 15.31 0.13
C GLY A 99 2.17 16.14 1.32
N ASP A 100 1.81 17.41 1.08
CA ASP A 100 1.52 18.38 2.14
C ASP A 100 0.07 18.90 2.12
N ALA A 101 -0.33 19.53 3.23
CA ALA A 101 -1.66 20.13 3.38
C ALA A 101 -1.85 21.42 2.57
N THR A 102 -0.79 21.97 1.97
CA THR A 102 -0.83 23.16 1.11
C THR A 102 -1.19 22.80 -0.33
N HIS A 103 -1.18 21.51 -0.68
CA HIS A 103 -1.55 21.04 -2.00
C HIS A 103 -2.96 21.54 -2.41
N PRO A 104 -3.13 22.10 -3.63
CA PRO A 104 -4.40 22.72 -4.05
C PRO A 104 -5.61 21.79 -3.92
N GLN A 105 -5.40 20.48 -4.08
CA GLN A 105 -6.43 19.45 -4.01
C GLN A 105 -6.55 18.78 -2.62
N PHE A 106 -5.79 19.21 -1.62
CA PHE A 106 -5.77 18.57 -0.30
C PHE A 106 -7.17 18.48 0.32
N LYS A 107 -7.96 19.57 0.26
CA LYS A 107 -9.32 19.60 0.79
C LYS A 107 -10.29 18.66 0.06
N GLU A 108 -10.08 18.42 -1.23
CA GLU A 108 -10.91 17.47 -1.97
C GLU A 108 -10.54 16.04 -1.60
N ILE A 109 -9.23 15.75 -1.50
CA ILE A 109 -8.73 14.43 -1.17
C ILE A 109 -9.04 14.07 0.28
N GLN A 110 -8.97 15.02 1.21
CA GLN A 110 -9.36 14.84 2.60
C GLN A 110 -10.83 14.37 2.74
N LYS A 111 -11.72 14.79 1.82
CA LYS A 111 -13.12 14.30 1.83
C LYS A 111 -13.21 12.81 1.52
N LEU A 112 -12.26 12.25 0.77
CA LEU A 112 -12.22 10.81 0.41
C LEU A 112 -11.80 9.93 1.59
N VAL A 113 -11.04 10.47 2.53
CA VAL A 113 -10.52 9.78 3.74
C VAL A 113 -11.13 10.33 5.03
N LYS A 114 -12.27 11.04 4.91
CA LYS A 114 -12.97 11.60 6.06
C LYS A 114 -13.56 10.50 6.95
N GLU A 115 -14.05 9.44 6.34
CA GLU A 115 -14.49 8.25 7.03
C GLU A 115 -13.32 7.27 7.13
N PRO A 116 -13.03 6.73 8.32
CA PRO A 116 -11.95 5.75 8.48
C PRO A 116 -12.26 4.50 7.67
N SER A 117 -11.23 3.90 7.09
CA SER A 117 -11.36 2.58 6.46
C SER A 117 -11.91 1.57 7.48
N PRO A 118 -12.86 0.69 7.09
CA PRO A 118 -13.38 -0.36 7.95
C PRO A 118 -12.25 -1.24 8.48
N ASP A 119 -12.44 -1.76 9.69
CA ASP A 119 -11.48 -2.70 10.25
C ASP A 119 -11.38 -3.93 9.35
N SER A 120 -10.15 -4.21 8.92
CA SER A 120 -9.84 -5.35 8.06
C SER A 120 -9.30 -6.53 8.87
N GLY A 121 -9.31 -6.50 10.20
CA GLY A 121 -8.83 -7.57 11.08
C GLY A 121 -7.31 -7.69 11.11
N LEU A 122 -6.59 -6.64 10.71
CA LEU A 122 -5.12 -6.64 10.62
C LEU A 122 -4.42 -6.20 11.92
N LEU A 123 -5.17 -5.77 12.94
CA LEU A 123 -4.57 -5.31 14.21
C LEU A 123 -3.65 -6.37 14.84
N GLY A 124 -4.04 -7.65 14.77
CA GLY A 124 -3.22 -8.76 15.27
C GLY A 124 -1.86 -8.93 14.58
N LEU A 125 -1.70 -8.44 13.33
CA LEU A 125 -0.42 -8.51 12.61
C LEU A 125 0.67 -7.63 13.26
N PHE A 126 0.26 -6.56 13.95
CA PHE A 126 1.14 -5.54 14.49
C PHE A 126 1.24 -5.52 16.02
N GLN A 127 0.40 -6.30 16.72
CA GLN A 127 0.36 -6.37 18.18
C GLN A 127 1.68 -6.88 18.79
N ASP A 128 2.37 -7.82 18.15
CA ASP A 128 3.66 -8.35 18.66
C ASP A 128 4.86 -7.42 18.45
N GLN A 129 4.67 -6.26 17.80
CA GLN A 129 5.77 -5.36 17.41
C GLN A 129 5.83 -4.06 18.21
N ASN A 130 4.94 -3.88 19.18
CA ASN A 130 4.92 -2.66 19.98
C ASN A 130 5.45 -2.92 21.39
N PRO A 131 6.66 -2.43 21.75
CA PRO A 131 7.21 -2.61 23.10
C PRO A 131 6.40 -1.89 24.20
N LEU A 132 5.41 -1.04 23.84
CA LEU A 132 4.52 -0.35 24.78
C LEU A 132 3.27 -1.16 25.18
N PHE A 133 2.99 -2.28 24.53
CA PHE A 133 1.83 -3.14 24.82
C PHE A 133 2.24 -4.54 25.35
N ARG A 134 3.44 -4.65 25.93
CA ARG A 134 3.87 -5.78 26.77
C ARG A 134 3.72 -5.46 28.24
#